data_AF-K2FTV7-F1
#
_entry.id   AF-K2FTV7-F1
#
_cell.length_a   1.000
_cell.length_b   1.000
_cell.length_c   1.000
_cell.angle_alpha   90.00
_cell.angle_beta   90.00
_cell.angle_gamma   90.00
#
_symmetry.space_group_name_H-M   'P 1'
#
loop_
_entity.id
_entity.type
_entity.pdbx_description
1 polymer ?
#
loop_
_entity_poly.entity_id
_entity_poly.type
_entity_poly.pdbx_seq_one_letter_code
_entity_poly.pdbx_strand_id
1 'polypeptide(L)'
;MKDVLLKAGFIQTTFINKRMPFYNKLLKHSESTYLRFSREEVNVEILSTKFIKIDSSLKFDLYPNFWVKIPFYSLTKTKLGSVQFTTLDVNLLWAIKQFLNDTLGRFISYKRKQRVEDLSQLKKLVNLKKTKELLSQSRFGYKSFSFKIPVFFLR
;
A
#
# COMPACT_ATOMS: atom_id res chain seq x y z
N MET A 1 -6.89 -12.47 12.77
CA MET A 1 -6.83 -10.99 12.72
C MET A 1 -8.19 -10.38 12.35
N LYS A 2 -8.85 -10.83 11.27
CA LYS A 2 -10.24 -10.46 10.93
C LYS A 2 -11.21 -10.60 12.11
N ASP A 3 -11.27 -11.77 12.75
CA ASP A 3 -12.25 -12.04 13.81
C ASP A 3 -11.98 -11.23 15.09
N VAL A 4 -10.74 -10.81 15.29
CA VAL A 4 -10.35 -9.92 16.40
C VAL A 4 -10.92 -8.51 16.18
N LEU A 5 -10.82 -7.98 14.95
CA LEU A 5 -11.35 -6.66 14.61
C LEU A 5 -12.88 -6.63 14.64
N LEU A 6 -13.54 -7.69 14.16
CA LEU A 6 -14.99 -7.81 14.23
C LEU A 6 -15.50 -7.85 15.69
N LYS A 7 -14.84 -8.63 16.56
CA LYS A 7 -15.15 -8.65 18.00
C LYS A 7 -14.89 -7.32 18.70
N ALA A 8 -13.93 -6.54 18.21
CA ALA A 8 -13.65 -5.18 18.69
C ALA A 8 -14.62 -4.12 18.15
N GLY A 9 -15.72 -4.52 17.49
CA GLY A 9 -16.76 -3.61 17.01
C GLY A 9 -16.42 -2.89 15.71
N PHE A 10 -15.39 -3.31 14.96
CA PHE A 10 -15.13 -2.76 13.64
C PHE A 10 -16.09 -3.35 12.60
N ILE A 11 -16.64 -2.48 11.76
CA ILE A 11 -17.48 -2.89 10.63
C ILE A 11 -16.57 -3.20 9.45
N GLN A 12 -16.64 -4.44 8.94
CA GLN A 12 -15.89 -4.84 7.75
C GLN A 12 -16.58 -4.26 6.50
N THR A 13 -15.83 -3.49 5.72
CA THR A 13 -16.17 -3.00 4.40
C THR A 13 -15.13 -3.50 3.40
N THR A 14 -15.54 -3.98 2.23
CA THR A 14 -14.59 -4.28 1.15
C THR A 14 -14.17 -2.97 0.48
N PHE A 15 -12.87 -2.67 0.46
CA PHE A 15 -12.36 -1.41 -0.09
C PHE A 15 -12.50 -1.35 -1.62
N ILE A 16 -12.43 -2.52 -2.29
CA ILE A 16 -12.96 -2.63 -3.65
C ILE A 16 -14.48 -2.44 -3.52
N ASN A 17 -14.89 -1.19 -3.66
CA ASN A 17 -16.25 -0.72 -3.52
C ASN A 17 -16.86 -0.63 -4.93
N LYS A 18 -18.15 -0.93 -5.09
CA LYS A 18 -18.90 -0.72 -6.35
C LYS A 18 -18.69 0.68 -6.95
N ARG A 19 -18.37 1.67 -6.11
CA ARG A 19 -18.08 3.07 -6.49
C ARG A 19 -16.69 3.29 -7.12
N MET A 20 -15.80 2.29 -7.11
CA MET A 20 -14.50 2.41 -7.78
C MET A 20 -14.65 2.19 -9.29
N PRO A 21 -13.98 3.00 -10.13
CA PRO A 21 -13.87 2.72 -11.56
C PRO A 21 -13.34 1.30 -11.77
N PHE A 22 -13.96 0.55 -12.69
CA PHE A 22 -13.56 -0.82 -13.03
C PHE A 22 -13.71 -1.86 -11.91
N TYR A 23 -14.48 -1.59 -10.85
CA TYR A 23 -14.78 -2.51 -9.73
C TYR A 23 -15.00 -3.98 -10.17
N ASN A 24 -15.94 -4.21 -11.10
CA ASN A 24 -16.28 -5.55 -11.58
C ASN A 24 -15.12 -6.23 -12.35
N LYS A 25 -14.27 -5.45 -13.02
CA LYS A 25 -13.09 -5.95 -13.72
C LYS A 25 -11.94 -6.23 -12.74
N LEU A 26 -11.78 -5.41 -11.70
CA LEU A 26 -10.73 -5.57 -10.68
C LEU A 26 -10.96 -6.81 -9.81
N LEU A 27 -12.21 -7.10 -9.43
CA LEU A 27 -12.55 -8.32 -8.68
C LEU A 27 -12.29 -9.61 -9.45
N LYS A 28 -12.49 -9.61 -10.77
CA LYS A 28 -12.28 -10.80 -11.62
C LYS A 28 -10.80 -11.20 -11.78
N HIS A 29 -9.87 -10.30 -11.48
CA HIS A 29 -8.43 -10.48 -11.77
C HIS A 29 -7.52 -10.34 -10.54
N SER A 30 -8.08 -10.19 -9.34
CA SER A 30 -7.29 -10.04 -8.10
C SER A 30 -7.31 -11.33 -7.31
N GLU A 31 -6.16 -12.00 -7.16
CA GLU A 31 -5.97 -13.04 -6.13
C GLU A 31 -5.83 -12.43 -4.72
N SER A 32 -5.56 -11.13 -4.66
CA SER A 32 -5.38 -10.37 -3.43
C SER A 32 -6.73 -9.98 -2.82
N THR A 33 -6.93 -10.27 -1.53
CA THR A 33 -8.13 -9.93 -0.76
C THR A 33 -7.89 -8.68 0.07
N TYR A 34 -8.56 -7.58 -0.29
CA TYR A 34 -8.48 -6.33 0.46
C TYR A 34 -9.70 -6.16 1.38
N LEU A 35 -9.47 -6.13 2.69
CA LEU A 35 -10.47 -5.92 3.73
C LEU A 35 -10.23 -4.57 4.40
N ARG A 36 -11.27 -3.75 4.55
CA ARG A 36 -11.22 -2.55 5.38
C ARG A 36 -12.14 -2.74 6.58
N PHE A 37 -11.73 -2.25 7.72
CA PHE A 37 -12.45 -2.29 8.98
C PHE A 37 -12.56 -0.85 9.47
N SER A 38 -13.76 -0.41 9.84
CA SER A 38 -13.98 0.97 10.32
C SER A 38 -14.75 0.99 11.63
N ARG A 39 -14.31 1.83 12.56
CA ARG A 39 -15.00 2.14 13.83
C ARG A 39 -14.62 3.55 14.26
N GLU A 40 -15.60 4.40 14.57
CA GLU A 40 -15.38 5.72 15.21
C GLU A 40 -14.21 6.49 14.57
N GLU A 41 -14.28 6.72 13.26
CA GLU A 41 -13.27 7.39 12.42
C GLU A 41 -11.94 6.63 12.20
N VAL A 42 -11.63 5.63 13.01
CA VAL A 42 -10.47 4.74 12.84
C VAL A 42 -10.73 3.78 11.68
N ASN A 43 -9.76 3.71 10.76
CA ASN A 43 -9.80 2.79 9.62
C ASN A 43 -8.60 1.85 9.68
N VAL A 44 -8.86 0.55 9.71
CA VAL A 44 -7.84 -0.49 9.56
C VAL A 44 -8.00 -1.11 8.18
N GLU A 45 -6.95 -1.08 7.39
CA GLU A 45 -6.94 -1.62 6.03
C GLU A 45 -5.98 -2.81 5.97
N ILE A 46 -6.49 -3.98 5.55
CA ILE A 46 -5.77 -5.24 5.42
C ILE A 46 -5.77 -5.63 3.95
N LEU A 47 -4.62 -5.54 3.30
CA LEU A 47 -4.40 -6.18 2.01
C LEU A 47 -3.75 -7.55 2.23
N SER A 48 -4.54 -8.61 2.08
CA SER A 48 -4.04 -9.97 2.00
C SER A 48 -3.63 -10.26 0.56
N THR A 49 -2.36 -10.02 0.25
CA THR A 49 -1.73 -10.36 -1.03
C THR A 49 -0.83 -11.56 -0.83
N LYS A 50 -0.73 -12.43 -1.85
CA LYS A 50 0.34 -13.43 -1.86
C LYS A 50 1.68 -12.70 -1.94
N PHE A 51 2.56 -12.98 -0.99
CA PHE A 51 3.93 -12.52 -1.01
C PHE A 51 4.75 -13.50 -1.86
N ILE A 52 5.29 -13.02 -2.98
CA ILE A 52 6.15 -13.82 -3.85
C ILE A 52 7.58 -13.43 -3.57
N LYS A 53 8.36 -14.36 -3.02
CA LYS A 53 9.81 -14.19 -2.84
C LYS A 53 10.49 -14.50 -4.17
N ILE A 54 11.31 -13.55 -4.65
CA ILE A 54 12.07 -13.67 -5.89
C ILE A 54 13.49 -13.19 -5.59
N ASP A 55 14.46 -14.10 -5.57
CA ASP A 55 15.85 -13.80 -5.20
C ASP A 55 15.94 -13.08 -3.84
N SER A 56 16.58 -11.90 -3.80
CA SER A 56 16.70 -11.01 -2.64
C SER A 56 15.54 -10.00 -2.51
N SER A 57 14.42 -10.25 -3.20
CA SER A 57 13.28 -9.34 -3.29
C SER A 57 11.95 -9.98 -2.89
N LEU A 58 11.04 -9.12 -2.45
CA LEU A 58 9.65 -9.42 -2.17
C LEU A 58 8.77 -8.73 -3.23
N LYS A 59 7.95 -9.50 -3.94
CA LYS A 59 6.91 -8.99 -4.83
C LYS A 59 5.54 -9.17 -4.19
N PHE A 60 4.73 -8.12 -4.21
CA PHE A 60 3.36 -8.14 -3.70
C PHE A 60 2.48 -7.10 -4.40
N ASP A 61 1.17 -7.31 -4.37
CA ASP A 61 0.22 -6.37 -4.96
C ASP A 61 -0.02 -5.20 -4.01
N LEU A 62 -0.08 -4.00 -4.58
CA LEU A 62 -0.51 -2.77 -3.90
C LEU A 62 -1.97 -2.45 -4.20
N TYR A 63 -2.42 -2.84 -5.38
CA TYR A 63 -3.79 -2.72 -5.89
C TYR A 63 -4.00 -3.83 -6.93
N PRO A 64 -5.24 -4.25 -7.27
CA PRO A 64 -5.42 -5.28 -8.29
C PRO A 64 -4.67 -4.98 -9.59
N ASN A 65 -3.86 -5.95 -10.03
CA ASN A 65 -2.92 -5.86 -11.16
C ASN A 65 -1.75 -4.88 -10.98
N PHE A 66 -1.71 -4.07 -9.93
CA PHE A 66 -0.62 -3.16 -9.64
C PHE A 66 0.27 -3.73 -8.54
N TRP A 67 1.48 -4.12 -8.91
CA TRP A 67 2.41 -4.78 -8.01
C TRP A 67 3.67 -3.95 -7.80
N VAL A 68 4.32 -4.22 -6.67
CA VAL A 68 5.66 -3.71 -6.38
C VAL A 68 6.58 -4.88 -6.04
N LYS A 69 7.81 -4.81 -6.52
CA LYS A 69 8.93 -5.68 -6.16
C LYS A 69 9.97 -4.83 -5.42
N ILE A 70 10.18 -5.15 -4.16
CA ILE A 70 11.05 -4.41 -3.24
C ILE A 70 12.16 -5.32 -2.74
N PRO A 71 13.33 -4.81 -2.38
CA PRO A 71 14.39 -5.63 -1.79
C PRO A 71 14.09 -5.99 -0.32
N PHE A 72 14.54 -7.15 0.16
CA PHE A 72 14.21 -7.58 1.55
C PHE A 72 14.72 -6.66 2.65
N TYR A 73 15.86 -5.98 2.46
CA TYR A 73 16.38 -5.03 3.45
C TYR A 73 15.52 -3.75 3.58
N SER A 74 14.56 -3.55 2.67
CA SER A 74 13.55 -2.48 2.82
C SER A 74 12.42 -2.85 3.77
N LEU A 75 12.46 -4.06 4.36
CA LEU A 75 11.57 -4.48 5.42
C LEU A 75 12.18 -4.17 6.79
N THR A 76 11.39 -3.59 7.67
CA THR A 76 11.81 -3.20 9.01
C THR A 76 11.07 -4.04 10.04
N LYS A 77 11.78 -4.56 11.05
CA LYS A 77 11.12 -5.18 12.20
C LYS A 77 10.67 -4.09 13.16
N THR A 78 9.36 -3.99 13.40
CA THR A 78 8.75 -3.03 14.31
C THR A 78 8.16 -3.78 15.50
N LYS A 79 8.25 -3.20 16.69
CA LYS A 79 7.68 -3.76 17.92
C LYS A 79 6.61 -2.82 18.46
N LEU A 80 5.45 -3.36 18.81
CA LEU A 80 4.37 -2.65 19.50
C LEU A 80 4.01 -3.47 20.74
N GLY A 81 4.39 -2.97 21.92
CA GLY A 81 4.30 -3.75 23.16
C GLY A 81 5.15 -5.03 23.08
N SER A 82 4.53 -6.19 23.30
CA SER A 82 5.17 -7.50 23.17
C SER A 82 5.16 -8.06 21.74
N VAL A 83 4.39 -7.48 20.83
CA VAL A 83 4.20 -8.02 19.49
C VAL A 83 5.25 -7.44 18.54
N GLN A 84 5.96 -8.32 17.84
CA GLN A 84 6.88 -7.96 16.76
C GLN A 84 6.24 -8.25 15.41
N PHE A 85 6.30 -7.30 14.49
CA PHE A 85 5.81 -7.43 13.13
C PHE A 85 6.81 -6.84 12.14
N THR A 86 6.76 -7.33 10.91
CA THR A 86 7.60 -6.81 9.83
C THR A 86 6.79 -5.80 9.04
N THR A 87 7.29 -4.58 8.95
CA THR A 87 6.70 -3.47 8.22
C THR A 87 7.56 -3.11 7.02
N LEU A 88 6.98 -2.32 6.12
CA LEU A 88 7.73 -1.66 5.07
C LEU A 88 8.49 -0.48 5.66
N ASP A 89 9.70 -0.20 5.16
CA ASP A 89 10.41 1.03 5.49
C ASP A 89 9.54 2.26 5.16
N VAL A 90 9.48 3.21 6.09
CA VAL A 90 8.62 4.41 6.00
C VAL A 90 8.89 5.23 4.74
N ASN A 91 10.15 5.27 4.28
CA ASN A 91 10.56 6.00 3.07
C ASN A 91 9.96 5.36 1.82
N LEU A 92 10.01 4.03 1.75
CA LEU A 92 9.44 3.26 0.65
C LEU A 92 7.91 3.29 0.68
N LEU A 93 7.31 3.25 1.88
CA LEU A 93 5.86 3.36 2.05
C LEU A 93 5.35 4.71 1.54
N TRP A 94 6.03 5.80 1.91
CA TRP A 94 5.71 7.12 1.41
C TRP A 94 5.83 7.22 -0.10
N ALA A 95 6.94 6.73 -0.67
CA ALA A 95 7.13 6.73 -2.12
C ALA A 95 6.02 5.99 -2.87
N ILE A 96 5.62 4.82 -2.38
CA ILE A 96 4.51 4.04 -2.93
C ILE A 96 3.21 4.85 -2.86
N LYS A 97 2.89 5.42 -1.70
CA LYS A 97 1.65 6.20 -1.51
C LYS A 97 1.65 7.48 -2.37
N GLN A 98 2.78 8.16 -2.49
CA GLN A 98 2.93 9.35 -3.34
C GLN A 98 2.68 9.00 -4.80
N PHE A 99 3.31 7.94 -5.30
CA PHE A 99 3.10 7.48 -6.68
C PHE A 99 1.64 7.09 -6.94
N LEU A 100 1.02 6.34 -6.03
CA LEU A 100 -0.39 5.97 -6.14
C LEU A 100 -1.28 7.23 -6.12
N ASN A 101 -0.98 8.21 -5.28
CA ASN A 101 -1.71 9.48 -5.23
C ASN A 101 -1.59 10.28 -6.54
N ASP A 102 -0.40 10.33 -7.13
CA ASP A 102 -0.13 11.06 -8.38
C ASP A 102 -0.64 10.36 -9.64
N THR A 103 -0.93 9.06 -9.56
CA THR A 103 -1.45 8.27 -10.68
C THR A 103 -2.93 7.96 -10.48
N LEU A 104 -3.26 6.79 -9.94
CA LEU A 104 -4.63 6.28 -9.78
C LEU A 104 -5.45 7.12 -8.79
N GLY A 105 -4.80 7.66 -7.76
CA GLY A 105 -5.43 8.42 -6.68
C GLY A 105 -6.08 9.72 -7.12
N ARG A 106 -5.67 10.29 -8.27
CA ARG A 106 -6.31 11.47 -8.88
C ARG A 106 -7.73 11.20 -9.36
N PHE A 107 -7.99 9.97 -9.80
CA PHE A 107 -9.28 9.54 -10.33
C PHE A 107 -10.23 9.01 -9.26
N ILE A 108 -9.77 8.87 -8.01
CA ILE A 108 -10.56 8.37 -6.88
C ILE A 108 -10.99 9.54 -6.01
N SER A 109 -12.23 10.01 -6.14
CA SER A 109 -12.74 11.17 -5.37
C SER A 109 -12.99 10.87 -3.89
N TYR A 110 -13.35 9.63 -3.55
CA TYR A 110 -13.68 9.22 -2.19
C TYR A 110 -12.54 9.52 -1.21
N LYS A 111 -12.76 10.30 -0.13
CA LYS A 111 -11.75 10.63 0.90
C LYS A 111 -10.43 11.21 0.38
N ARG A 112 -10.44 11.91 -0.76
CA ARG A 112 -9.22 12.49 -1.35
C ARG A 112 -8.46 13.43 -0.40
N LYS A 113 -9.17 14.33 0.30
CA LYS A 113 -8.55 15.28 1.25
C LYS A 113 -7.77 14.55 2.36
N GLN A 114 -8.39 13.53 2.98
CA GLN A 114 -7.75 12.71 4.02
C GLN A 114 -6.48 12.03 3.50
N ARG A 115 -6.50 11.43 2.30
CA ARG A 115 -5.29 10.81 1.74
C ARG A 115 -4.15 11.80 1.50
N VAL A 116 -4.46 13.01 1.06
CA VAL A 116 -3.46 14.07 0.85
C VAL A 116 -2.85 14.50 2.19
N GLU A 117 -3.67 14.62 3.23
CA GLU A 117 -3.22 14.94 4.58
C GLU A 117 -2.35 13.83 5.17
N ASP A 118 -2.78 12.56 5.10
CA ASP A 118 -2.00 11.40 5.55
C ASP A 118 -0.62 11.34 4.87
N LEU A 119 -0.58 11.63 3.56
CA LEU A 119 0.64 11.66 2.78
C LEU A 119 1.58 12.79 3.21
N SER A 120 1.02 13.96 3.54
CA SER A 120 1.75 15.11 4.09
C SER A 120 2.36 14.78 5.46
N GLN A 121 1.60 14.15 6.36
CA GLN A 121 2.11 13.74 7.67
C GLN A 121 3.21 12.68 7.52
N LEU A 122 3.03 11.71 6.63
CA LEU A 122 4.03 10.69 6.35
C LEU A 122 5.31 11.29 5.77
N LYS A 123 5.21 12.33 4.93
CA LYS A 123 6.36 13.06 4.36
C LYS A 123 7.26 13.66 5.45
N LYS A 124 6.72 14.05 6.61
CA LYS A 124 7.51 14.59 7.72
C LYS A 124 8.44 13.56 8.35
N LEU A 125 8.20 12.27 8.13
CA LEU A 125 8.94 11.16 8.72
C LEU A 125 10.01 10.58 7.77
N VAL A 126 10.09 11.05 6.53
CA VAL A 126 10.97 10.45 5.51
C VAL A 126 12.25 11.23 5.28
N ASN A 127 13.32 10.49 4.98
CA ASN A 127 14.58 11.00 4.46
C ASN A 127 14.60 10.81 2.93
N LEU A 128 14.52 11.92 2.18
CA LEU A 128 14.44 11.88 0.72
C LEU A 128 15.63 11.18 0.04
N LYS A 129 16.84 11.21 0.62
CA LYS A 129 18.01 10.51 0.07
C LYS A 129 17.79 9.00 0.15
N LYS A 130 17.41 8.50 1.33
CA LYS A 130 17.07 7.09 1.55
C LYS A 130 15.90 6.64 0.68
N THR A 131 14.87 7.50 0.51
CA THR A 131 13.76 7.22 -0.40
C THR A 131 14.22 6.96 -1.84
N LYS A 132 15.08 7.82 -2.38
CA LYS A 132 15.62 7.68 -3.75
C LYS A 132 16.42 6.39 -3.93
N GLU A 133 17.24 6.06 -2.93
CA GLU A 133 18.02 4.82 -2.93
C GLU A 133 17.12 3.58 -2.99
N LEU A 134 16.17 3.48 -2.05
CA LEU A 134 15.22 2.36 -1.98
C LEU A 134 14.39 2.21 -3.25
N LEU A 135 13.96 3.33 -3.85
CA LEU A 135 13.23 3.32 -5.11
C LEU A 135 14.06 2.87 -6.30
N SER A 136 15.34 3.23 -6.35
CA SER A 136 16.24 2.85 -7.45
C SER A 136 16.41 1.34 -7.58
N GLN A 137 16.25 0.64 -6.45
CA GLN A 137 16.35 -0.80 -6.26
C GLN A 137 14.98 -1.50 -6.30
N SER A 138 13.89 -0.73 -6.32
CA SER A 138 12.52 -1.26 -6.43
C SER A 138 12.05 -1.28 -7.89
N ARG A 139 11.12 -2.19 -8.20
CA ARG A 139 10.38 -2.18 -9.47
C ARG A 139 8.88 -2.18 -9.23
N PHE A 140 8.17 -1.49 -10.09
CA PHE A 140 6.72 -1.43 -10.09
C PHE A 140 6.19 -2.08 -11.34
N GLY A 141 4.93 -2.47 -11.35
CA GLY A 141 4.34 -2.99 -12.56
C GLY A 141 2.83 -3.00 -12.57
N TYR A 142 2.29 -3.08 -13.77
CA TYR A 142 0.87 -3.24 -14.05
C TYR A 142 0.68 -4.45 -14.96
N LYS A 143 -0.03 -5.47 -14.49
CA LYS A 143 -0.10 -6.79 -15.14
C LYS A 143 1.31 -7.35 -15.40
N SER A 144 1.63 -7.70 -16.64
CA SER A 144 2.95 -8.19 -17.05
C SER A 144 3.98 -7.09 -17.28
N PHE A 145 3.57 -5.82 -17.36
CA PHE A 145 4.48 -4.71 -17.62
C PHE A 145 5.22 -4.29 -16.34
N SER A 146 6.53 -4.08 -16.43
CA SER A 146 7.36 -3.60 -15.32
C SER A 146 8.04 -2.28 -15.66
N PHE A 147 8.12 -1.39 -14.67
CA PHE A 147 8.74 -0.07 -14.81
C PHE A 147 9.44 0.36 -13.50
N LYS A 148 10.31 1.36 -13.61
CA LYS A 148 10.87 2.08 -12.45
C LYS A 148 10.08 3.36 -12.24
N ILE A 149 9.81 3.73 -10.99
CA ILE A 149 9.19 5.02 -10.69
C ILE A 149 10.24 6.12 -10.92
N PRO A 150 9.94 7.11 -11.77
CA PRO A 150 10.81 8.26 -11.90
C PRO A 150 10.86 9.09 -10.61
N VAL A 151 12.06 9.52 -10.22
CA VAL A 151 12.28 10.28 -8.97
C VAL A 151 11.49 11.60 -8.93
N PHE A 152 11.11 12.15 -10.09
CA PHE A 152 10.29 13.38 -10.15
C PHE A 152 8.86 13.20 -9.62
N PHE A 153 8.39 11.98 -9.39
CA PHE A 153 7.12 11.71 -8.69
C PHE A 153 7.21 11.92 -7.17
N LEU A 154 8.39 12.20 -6.61
CA LEU A 154 8.60 12.39 -5.17
C LEU A 154 8.53 13.86 -4.72
N ARG A 155 7.65 14.66 -5.33
CA ARG A 155 7.54 16.10 -5.06
C ARG A 155 6.84 16.41 -3.74
#